data_AF-F0VQ41-F1
#
_entry.id   AF-F0VQ41-F1
#
_cell.length_a   1.000
_cell.length_b   1.000
_cell.length_c   1.000
_cell.angle_alpha   90.00
_cell.angle_beta   90.00
_cell.angle_gamma   90.00
#
_symmetry.space_group_name_H-M   'P 1'
#
loop_
_entity.id
_entity.type
_entity.pdbx_description
1 polymer ?
#
loop_
_entity_poly.entity_id
_entity_poly.type
_entity_poly.pdbx_seq_one_letter_code
_entity_poly.pdbx_strand_id
1 'polypeptide(L)'
;MRPQAAESNVEGDSGPWFPAKFCVDCIEELQASQFKRYCDSVANTTCAREQRSLLERGPPVNLRDRLAFPESEDQEIGALWYAKDNAVHTAKLKDSLEGAARQALWNDLRQFVIVDEDPEHNGEGPVPKTT
;
A
#
# COMPACT_ATOMS: atom_id res chain seq x y z
N MET A 1 -7.31 26.81 16.42
CA MET A 1 -6.55 27.71 15.54
C MET A 1 -6.42 27.02 14.19
N ARG A 2 -7.13 27.49 13.16
CA ARG A 2 -6.84 27.12 11.77
C ARG A 2 -5.48 27.76 11.43
N PRO A 3 -4.44 27.01 11.06
CA PRO A 3 -3.26 27.66 10.53
C PRO A 3 -3.65 28.31 9.20
N GLN A 4 -3.44 29.62 9.17
CA GLN A 4 -3.61 30.47 8.01
C GLN A 4 -2.64 29.98 6.92
N ALA A 5 -3.14 29.80 5.71
CA ALA A 5 -2.35 29.39 4.54
C ALA A 5 -1.18 30.36 4.39
N ALA A 6 0.03 29.88 4.68
CA ALA A 6 1.25 30.59 4.36
C ALA A 6 1.42 30.49 2.85
N GLU A 7 1.26 31.62 2.19
CA GLU A 7 1.43 31.79 0.75
C GLU A 7 2.91 31.66 0.40
N SER A 8 3.34 30.45 0.02
CA SER A 8 4.60 30.22 -0.68
C SER A 8 4.29 29.55 -2.02
N ASN A 9 4.50 30.32 -3.08
CA ASN A 9 4.33 29.95 -4.47
C ASN A 9 5.26 28.77 -4.85
N VAL A 10 4.73 27.54 -4.82
CA VAL A 10 5.34 26.35 -5.42
C VAL A 10 4.28 25.73 -6.35
N GLU A 11 4.41 26.02 -7.64
CA GLU A 11 3.57 25.43 -8.69
C GLU A 11 3.91 23.94 -8.83
N GLY A 12 3.12 23.13 -8.15
CA GLY A 12 3.09 21.68 -8.26
C GLY A 12 1.92 21.23 -7.41
N ASP A 13 0.81 20.89 -8.07
CA ASP A 13 -0.46 20.45 -7.49
C ASP A 13 -0.24 19.37 -6.42
N SER A 14 0.04 19.83 -5.22
CA SER A 14 0.34 18.98 -4.08
C SER A 14 -1.00 18.71 -3.46
N GLY A 15 -1.50 17.49 -3.66
CA GLY A 15 -2.75 17.04 -3.06
C GLY A 15 -2.80 17.28 -1.55
N PRO A 16 -3.97 17.11 -0.91
CA PRO A 16 -4.15 17.46 0.50
C PRO A 16 -3.10 16.77 1.39
N TRP A 17 -2.44 17.54 2.24
CA TRP A 17 -1.62 17.02 3.34
C TRP A 17 -2.49 16.86 4.58
N PHE A 18 -2.17 15.86 5.39
CA PHE A 18 -2.89 15.56 6.63
C PHE A 18 -1.97 15.73 7.83
N PRO A 19 -2.48 16.19 8.98
CA PRO A 19 -1.68 16.33 10.19
C PRO A 19 -1.22 14.96 10.68
N ALA A 20 0.10 14.77 10.72
CA ALA A 20 0.71 13.56 11.25
C ALA A 20 0.60 13.49 12.79
N LYS A 21 0.38 12.28 13.32
CA LYS A 21 0.48 11.99 14.76
C LYS A 21 1.87 11.53 15.18
N PHE A 22 2.74 11.23 14.21
CA PHE A 22 4.11 10.77 14.43
C PHE A 22 5.11 11.91 14.20
N CYS A 23 6.31 11.78 14.80
CA CYS A 23 7.40 12.72 14.54
C CYS A 23 7.98 12.51 13.13
N VAL A 24 8.76 13.48 12.67
CA VAL A 24 9.37 13.47 11.33
C VAL A 24 10.22 12.21 11.11
N ASP A 25 11.06 11.83 12.07
CA ASP A 25 11.92 10.65 11.94
C ASP A 25 11.10 9.36 11.75
N CYS A 26 9.98 9.22 12.47
CA CYS A 26 9.07 8.09 12.29
C CYS A 26 8.40 8.10 10.90
N ILE A 27 8.07 9.28 10.37
CA ILE A 27 7.51 9.40 9.02
C ILE A 27 8.56 9.04 7.96
N GLU A 28 9.80 9.50 8.10
CA GLU A 28 10.90 9.19 7.19
C GLU A 28 11.20 7.67 7.20
N GLU A 29 11.15 7.00 8.35
CA GLU A 29 11.27 5.54 8.46
C GLU A 29 10.10 4.79 7.80
N LEU A 30 8.87 5.29 7.90
CA LEU A 30 7.74 4.72 7.16
C LEU A 30 7.95 4.88 5.65
N GLN A 31 8.39 6.05 5.17
CA GLN A 31 8.70 6.28 3.76
C GLN A 31 9.79 5.33 3.24
N ALA A 32 10.81 5.07 4.05
CA ALA A 32 11.93 4.20 3.69
C ALA A 32 11.56 2.71 3.64
N SER A 33 10.53 2.28 4.37
CA SER A 33 10.24 0.86 4.60
C SER A 33 8.96 0.33 3.95
N GLN A 34 7.93 1.15 3.73
CA GLN A 34 6.61 0.66 3.28
C GLN A 34 6.66 -0.06 1.93
N PHE A 35 7.38 0.48 0.93
CA PHE A 35 7.45 -0.16 -0.39
C PHE A 35 8.15 -1.52 -0.33
N LYS A 36 9.28 -1.59 0.39
CA LYS A 36 9.97 -2.87 0.65
C LYS A 36 9.07 -3.87 1.37
N ARG A 37 8.38 -3.44 2.43
CA ARG A 37 7.46 -4.30 3.18
C ARG A 37 6.35 -4.84 2.28
N TYR A 38 5.79 -4.02 1.39
CA TYR A 38 4.80 -4.48 0.41
C TYR A 38 5.37 -5.62 -0.47
N CYS A 39 6.54 -5.41 -1.08
CA CYS A 39 7.17 -6.41 -1.93
C CYS A 39 7.47 -7.71 -1.16
N ASP A 40 8.02 -7.59 0.04
CA ASP A 40 8.32 -8.74 0.90
C ASP A 40 7.03 -9.46 1.31
N SER A 41 5.96 -8.75 1.66
CA SER A 41 4.68 -9.35 2.04
C SER A 41 4.03 -10.10 0.88
N VAL A 42 4.01 -9.53 -0.33
CA VAL A 42 3.43 -10.21 -1.50
C VAL A 42 4.23 -11.45 -1.88
N ALA A 43 5.56 -11.39 -1.79
CA ALA A 43 6.44 -12.49 -2.17
C ALA A 43 6.45 -13.64 -1.15
N ASN A 44 6.27 -13.33 0.15
CA ASN A 44 6.45 -14.32 1.22
C ASN A 44 5.15 -14.74 1.92
N THR A 45 4.01 -14.08 1.69
CA THR A 45 2.75 -14.50 2.32
C THR A 45 2.33 -15.88 1.82
N THR A 46 1.89 -16.73 2.73
CA THR A 46 1.29 -18.04 2.44
C THR A 46 -0.23 -18.01 2.51
N CYS A 47 -0.83 -16.85 2.79
CA CYS A 47 -2.27 -16.67 2.90
C CYS A 47 -2.84 -16.10 1.60
N ALA A 48 -3.61 -16.91 0.86
CA ALA A 48 -4.24 -16.49 -0.40
C ALA A 48 -5.11 -15.24 -0.24
N ARG A 49 -5.86 -15.12 0.86
CA ARG A 49 -6.69 -13.94 1.14
C ARG A 49 -5.86 -12.68 1.34
N GLU A 50 -4.76 -12.78 2.08
CA GLU A 50 -3.85 -11.64 2.29
C GLU A 50 -3.19 -11.23 0.97
N GLN A 51 -2.68 -12.20 0.21
CA GLN A 51 -2.06 -11.93 -1.09
C GLN A 51 -3.03 -11.24 -2.04
N ARG A 52 -4.29 -11.71 -2.13
CA ARG A 52 -5.34 -11.07 -2.94
C ARG A 52 -5.59 -9.63 -2.52
N SER A 53 -5.72 -9.37 -1.21
CA SER A 53 -5.91 -8.01 -0.68
C SER A 53 -4.73 -7.08 -1.01
N LEU A 54 -3.50 -7.58 -0.91
CA LEU A 54 -2.30 -6.82 -1.29
C LEU A 54 -2.28 -6.52 -2.79
N LEU A 55 -2.57 -7.52 -3.62
CA LEU A 55 -2.59 -7.37 -5.08
C LEU A 55 -3.76 -6.52 -5.57
N GLU A 56 -4.90 -6.49 -4.89
CA GLU A 56 -6.03 -5.59 -5.21
C GLU A 56 -5.64 -4.12 -5.02
N ARG A 57 -4.86 -3.82 -3.97
CA ARG A 57 -4.32 -2.48 -3.72
C ARG A 57 -3.21 -2.12 -4.71
N GLY A 58 -2.39 -3.11 -5.08
CA GLY A 58 -1.21 -2.94 -5.92
C GLY A 58 -0.05 -2.25 -5.19
N PRO A 59 1.10 -2.08 -5.87
CA PRO A 59 2.29 -1.50 -5.26
C PRO A 59 2.03 -0.06 -4.81
N PRO A 60 2.34 0.31 -3.56
CA PRO A 60 2.08 1.65 -3.05
C PRO A 60 3.05 2.66 -3.68
N VAL A 61 2.56 3.87 -3.95
CA VAL A 61 3.38 4.97 -4.47
C VAL A 61 3.76 5.92 -3.35
N ASN A 62 2.75 6.36 -2.60
CA ASN A 62 2.91 7.29 -1.51
C ASN A 62 2.63 6.65 -0.15
N LEU A 63 2.98 7.39 0.88
CA LEU A 63 2.79 7.02 2.26
C LEU A 63 1.31 6.78 2.57
N ARG A 64 1.02 5.65 3.23
CA ARG A 64 -0.29 5.35 3.80
C ARG A 64 -0.10 4.79 5.20
N ASP A 65 -0.72 5.42 6.19
CA ASP A 65 -0.75 4.88 7.55
C ASP A 65 -1.92 5.52 8.33
N ARG A 66 -2.91 4.71 8.70
CA ARG A 66 -4.10 5.18 9.43
C ARG A 66 -3.78 5.71 10.83
N LEU A 67 -2.72 5.24 11.47
CA LEU A 67 -2.33 5.68 12.81
C LEU A 67 -1.55 6.99 12.74
N ALA A 68 -0.66 7.11 11.76
CA ALA A 68 0.08 8.35 11.52
C ALA A 68 -0.84 9.45 10.97
N PHE A 69 -1.78 9.11 10.07
CA PHE A 69 -2.70 10.06 9.43
C PHE A 69 -4.17 9.62 9.59
N PRO A 70 -4.77 9.76 10.79
CA PRO A 70 -6.16 9.33 11.03
C PRO A 70 -7.19 10.00 10.11
N GLU A 71 -6.90 11.21 9.64
CA GLU A 71 -7.78 12.01 8.77
C GLU A 71 -7.66 11.63 7.29
N SER A 72 -6.70 10.78 6.92
CA SER A 72 -6.52 10.29 5.54
C SER A 72 -7.54 9.22 5.13
N GLU A 73 -8.36 8.74 6.06
CA GLU A 73 -9.30 7.63 5.85
C GLU A 73 -8.62 6.35 5.29
N ASP A 74 -7.37 6.10 5.70
CA ASP A 74 -6.56 4.97 5.23
C ASP A 74 -6.26 5.02 3.71
N GLN A 75 -6.19 6.23 3.14
CA GLN A 75 -5.75 6.48 1.77
C GLN A 75 -4.26 6.85 1.72
N GLU A 76 -3.66 6.77 0.53
CA GLU A 76 -2.33 7.33 0.29
C GLU A 76 -2.40 8.86 0.32
N ILE A 77 -1.44 9.49 1.00
CA ILE A 77 -1.34 10.96 1.06
C ILE A 77 -0.37 11.46 -0.01
N GLY A 78 -0.64 12.60 -0.64
CA GLY A 78 0.20 13.13 -1.72
C GLY A 78 1.38 13.98 -1.25
N ALA A 79 1.24 14.61 -0.08
CA ALA A 79 2.21 15.56 0.44
C ALA A 79 2.29 15.50 1.97
N LEU A 80 3.46 15.90 2.48
CA LEU A 80 3.76 16.09 3.89
C LEU A 80 4.09 17.55 4.13
N TRP A 81 3.86 18.05 5.33
CA TRP A 81 4.35 19.37 5.74
C TRP A 81 5.16 19.23 7.02
N TYR A 82 6.39 19.75 6.99
CA TYR A 82 7.33 19.62 8.10
C TYR A 82 7.50 20.95 8.83
N ALA A 83 7.19 20.95 10.13
CA ALA A 83 7.38 22.14 10.96
C ALA A 83 8.85 22.55 11.12
N LYS A 84 9.80 21.59 10.98
CA LYS A 84 11.24 21.84 11.17
C LYS A 84 11.81 22.81 10.14
N ASP A 85 11.30 22.78 8.92
CA ASP A 85 11.75 23.59 7.78
C ASP A 85 10.63 24.44 7.17
N ASN A 86 9.41 24.37 7.74
CA ASN A 86 8.24 25.10 7.31
C ASN A 86 7.90 24.86 5.83
N ALA A 87 8.19 23.66 5.32
CA ALA A 87 8.07 23.33 3.91
C ALA A 87 7.19 22.10 3.66
N VAL A 88 6.67 22.03 2.43
CA VAL A 88 5.98 20.85 1.90
C VAL A 88 7.01 19.87 1.35
N HIS A 89 6.86 18.61 1.69
CA HIS A 89 7.69 17.50 1.25
C HIS A 89 6.84 16.48 0.50
N THR A 90 7.50 15.68 -0.35
CA THR A 90 6.83 14.58 -1.02
C THR A 90 6.49 13.47 -0.04
N ALA A 91 5.30 12.89 -0.17
CA ALA A 91 4.91 11.69 0.56
C ALA A 91 5.37 10.38 -0.14
N LYS A 92 6.04 10.49 -1.28
CA LYS A 92 6.47 9.34 -2.09
C LYS A 92 7.37 8.39 -1.30
N LEU A 93 7.10 7.10 -1.42
CA LEU A 93 7.89 6.07 -0.75
C LEU A 93 9.24 5.88 -1.44
N LYS A 94 10.25 5.50 -0.67
CA LYS A 94 11.56 5.13 -1.20
C LYS A 94 11.41 3.93 -2.15
N ASP A 95 12.08 4.01 -3.30
CA ASP A 95 12.09 2.98 -4.37
C ASP A 95 10.72 2.69 -5.01
N SER A 96 9.68 3.46 -4.67
CA SER A 96 8.37 3.30 -5.29
C SER A 96 8.40 3.63 -6.79
N LEU A 97 7.67 2.80 -7.54
CA LEU A 97 7.52 2.93 -8.98
C LEU A 97 6.24 3.68 -9.32
N GLU A 98 6.24 4.38 -10.45
CA GLU A 98 5.09 5.11 -10.98
C GLU A 98 4.83 4.72 -12.45
N GLY A 99 3.62 5.02 -12.94
CA GLY A 99 3.24 4.83 -14.34
C GLY A 99 3.48 3.41 -14.85
N ALA A 100 4.12 3.30 -16.01
CA ALA A 100 4.36 2.03 -16.69
C ALA A 100 5.22 1.05 -15.87
N ALA A 101 6.22 1.54 -15.11
CA ALA A 101 7.07 0.70 -14.29
C ALA A 101 6.29 0.06 -13.13
N ARG A 102 5.40 0.84 -12.48
CA ARG A 102 4.48 0.32 -11.45
C ARG A 102 3.55 -0.74 -12.02
N GLN A 103 2.98 -0.48 -13.19
CA GLN A 103 2.06 -1.41 -13.84
C GLN A 103 2.75 -2.71 -14.24
N ALA A 104 4.00 -2.65 -14.75
CA ALA A 104 4.78 -3.82 -15.08
C ALA A 104 5.04 -4.70 -13.86
N LEU A 105 5.56 -4.12 -12.76
CA LEU A 105 5.75 -4.85 -11.50
C LEU A 105 4.45 -5.48 -11.01
N TRP A 106 3.35 -4.73 -11.05
CA TRP A 106 2.06 -5.23 -10.59
C TRP A 106 1.55 -6.40 -11.45
N ASN A 107 1.71 -6.33 -12.77
CA ASN A 107 1.35 -7.40 -13.68
C ASN A 107 2.18 -8.67 -13.40
N ASP A 108 3.48 -8.52 -13.16
CA ASP A 108 4.37 -9.64 -12.84
C ASP A 108 3.97 -10.32 -11.52
N LEU A 109 3.70 -9.53 -10.47
CA LEU A 109 3.27 -10.05 -9.17
C LEU A 109 1.93 -10.80 -9.26
N ARG A 110 1.01 -10.36 -10.11
CA ARG A 110 -0.30 -11.00 -10.31
C ARG A 110 -0.23 -12.35 -11.03
N GLN A 111 0.91 -12.74 -11.58
CA GLN A 111 1.07 -14.07 -12.19
C GLN A 111 1.18 -15.19 -11.14
N PHE A 112 1.53 -14.84 -9.89
CA PHE A 112 1.83 -15.80 -8.82
C PHE A 112 0.73 -15.82 -7.73
N VAL A 113 -0.53 -15.62 -8.12
CA VAL A 113 -1.66 -15.65 -7.18
C VAL A 113 -1.86 -17.08 -6.67
N ILE A 114 -1.86 -17.23 -5.34
CA ILE A 114 -2.26 -18.46 -4.66
C ILE A 114 -3.76 -18.62 -4.86
N VAL A 115 -4.16 -19.68 -5.56
CA VAL A 115 -5.56 -20.10 -5.68
C VAL A 115 -5.81 -21.13 -4.59
N ASP A 116 -6.78 -20.87 -3.72
CA ASP A 116 -7.30 -21.89 -2.82
C ASP A 116 -8.03 -22.93 -3.69
N GLU A 117 -7.44 -24.10 -3.92
CA GLU A 117 -8.18 -25.23 -4.50
C GLU A 117 -9.20 -25.71 -3.45
N ASP A 118 -10.50 -25.62 -3.78
CA ASP A 118 -11.56 -26.21 -2.96
C ASP A 118 -11.32 -27.73 -2.80
N PRO A 119 -11.32 -28.28 -1.56
CA PRO A 119 -11.32 -29.72 -1.35
C PRO A 119 -12.73 -30.32 -1.54
N GLU A 120 -13.24 -30.35 -2.77
CA GLU A 120 -14.42 -31.14 -3.17
C GLU A 120 -14.14 -31.71 -4.58
N HIS A 121 -14.25 -33.00 -4.93
CA HIS A 121 -14.83 -34.18 -4.31
C HIS A 121 -14.31 -35.37 -5.16
N ASN A 122 -13.48 -36.29 -4.63
CA ASN A 122 -13.03 -37.45 -5.41
C ASN A 122 -13.67 -38.75 -4.89
N GLY A 123 -14.63 -39.27 -5.66
CA GLY A 123 -14.91 -40.71 -5.73
C GLY A 123 -16.17 -41.19 -5.02
N GLU A 124 -17.35 -40.97 -5.62
CA GLU A 124 -18.46 -41.90 -5.49
C GLU A 124 -18.02 -43.25 -6.10
N GLY A 125 -17.55 -44.16 -5.23
CA GLY A 125 -17.27 -45.54 -5.61
C GLY A 125 -18.58 -46.27 -5.93
N PRO A 126 -18.61 -47.13 -6.97
CA PRO A 126 -19.84 -47.81 -7.35
C PRO A 126 -20.30 -48.77 -6.25
N VAL A 127 -21.59 -48.65 -5.92
CA VAL A 127 -22.34 -49.45 -4.94
C VAL A 127 -22.24 -50.96 -5.28
N PRO A 128 -21.97 -51.85 -4.31
CA PRO A 128 -21.90 -53.29 -4.56
C PRO A 128 -23.29 -53.86 -4.84
N LYS A 129 -23.48 -54.49 -6.01
CA LYS A 129 -24.65 -55.34 -6.29
C LYS A 129 -24.34 -56.77 -5.86
N THR A 130 -24.98 -57.17 -4.77
CA THR A 130 -25.23 -58.56 -4.38
C THR A 130 -26.10 -59.26 -5.41
N THR A 131 -25.65 -60.39 -5.96
CA THR A 131 -26.45 -61.57 -6.36
C THR A 131 -25.50 -62.74 -6.57
#